data_AF-A0A822BX99-F1
#
_entry.id   AF-A0A822BX99-F1
#
_cell.length_a   1.000
_cell.length_b   1.000
_cell.length_c   1.000
_cell.angle_alpha   90.00
_cell.angle_beta   90.00
_cell.angle_gamma   90.00
#
_symmetry.space_group_name_H-M   'P 1'
#
loop_
_entity.id
_entity.type
_entity.pdbx_description
1 polymer ?
#
loop_
_entity_poly.entity_id
_entity_poly.type
_entity_poly.pdbx_seq_one_letter_code
_entity_poly.pdbx_strand_id
1 'polypeptide(L)'
;EKHNPGYTVIPYTLKPRVKQQTAKSLIGLKPITLREIDPRKDKVYNGYVLSVTIIEEAYSWIPSIHLVIEDENFDCERMLVYSFPKEQGEYLISKLYTIGSKMHIINPYLRIGAGDMKPTVRVDDCSSIVMQSESERILNMCRYCCEANASKVCSRCQQAHYCSKECQINDWKLYKHKLICKNK
;
A
#
# COMPACT_ATOMS: atom_id res chain seq x y z
N GLU A 1 -0.06 -8.97 -33.21
CA GLU A 1 -0.15 -8.44 -31.83
C GLU A 1 1.19 -8.69 -31.15
N LYS A 2 1.89 -7.64 -30.69
CA LYS A 2 3.26 -7.77 -30.16
C LYS A 2 3.20 -8.21 -28.70
N HIS A 3 3.64 -9.44 -28.44
CA HIS A 3 3.85 -10.01 -27.11
C HIS A 3 4.94 -9.18 -26.39
N ASN A 4 4.61 -8.61 -25.23
CA ASN A 4 5.54 -7.82 -24.42
C ASN A 4 6.33 -8.77 -23.50
N PRO A 5 7.65 -8.96 -23.68
CA PRO A 5 8.41 -10.08 -23.12
C PRO A 5 8.94 -9.80 -21.70
N GLY A 6 8.08 -9.35 -20.78
CA GLY A 6 8.53 -8.99 -19.41
C GLY A 6 7.57 -9.29 -18.27
N TYR A 7 6.36 -9.77 -18.55
CA TYR A 7 5.36 -10.05 -17.52
C TYR A 7 5.07 -11.55 -17.45
N THR A 8 5.60 -12.22 -16.43
CA THR A 8 5.22 -13.60 -16.13
C THR A 8 3.80 -13.59 -15.55
N VAL A 9 2.83 -14.12 -16.30
CA VAL A 9 1.50 -14.41 -15.76
C VAL A 9 1.66 -15.48 -14.69
N ILE A 10 1.51 -15.11 -13.41
CA ILE A 10 1.78 -16.03 -12.28
C ILE A 10 0.58 -16.97 -12.08
N PRO A 11 0.74 -18.29 -12.29
CA PRO A 11 -0.40 -19.24 -12.38
C PRO A 11 -1.14 -19.49 -11.06
N TYR A 12 -0.57 -19.11 -9.92
CA TYR A 12 -1.11 -19.41 -8.58
C TYR A 12 -1.93 -18.27 -7.95
N THR A 13 -2.15 -17.16 -8.65
CA THR A 13 -3.11 -16.16 -8.20
C THR A 13 -4.52 -16.52 -8.65
N LEU A 14 -5.50 -16.42 -7.75
CA LEU A 14 -6.89 -16.42 -8.19
C LEU A 14 -7.07 -15.31 -9.20
N LYS A 15 -7.38 -15.69 -10.45
CA LYS A 15 -7.62 -14.74 -11.53
C LYS A 15 -8.54 -13.63 -11.03
N PRO A 16 -8.23 -12.36 -11.34
CA PRO A 16 -9.12 -11.27 -10.96
C PRO A 16 -10.48 -11.51 -11.60
N ARG A 17 -11.54 -11.29 -10.82
CA ARG A 17 -12.93 -11.45 -11.32
C ARG A 17 -13.32 -10.29 -12.22
N VAL A 18 -12.70 -9.13 -12.00
CA VAL A 18 -12.86 -7.92 -12.79
C VAL A 18 -11.47 -7.38 -13.12
N LYS A 19 -11.25 -6.92 -14.35
CA LYS A 19 -9.99 -6.25 -14.72
C LYS A 19 -10.06 -4.79 -14.33
N GLN A 20 -9.09 -4.33 -13.54
CA GLN A 20 -8.82 -2.92 -13.36
C GLN A 20 -8.33 -2.35 -14.70
N GLN A 21 -8.98 -1.30 -15.20
CA GLN A 21 -8.52 -0.58 -16.39
C GLN A 21 -7.84 0.71 -15.96
N THR A 22 -6.70 1.02 -16.55
CA THR A 22 -5.94 2.23 -16.23
C THR A 22 -6.55 3.46 -16.89
N ALA A 23 -6.82 4.52 -16.11
CA ALA A 23 -6.94 5.86 -16.68
C ALA A 23 -5.54 6.46 -16.83
N LYS A 24 -5.25 7.05 -18.00
CA LYS A 24 -3.92 7.59 -18.32
C LYS A 24 -3.58 8.90 -17.58
N SER A 25 -4.50 9.43 -16.79
CA SER A 25 -4.40 10.73 -16.13
C SER A 25 -5.33 10.81 -14.92
N LEU A 26 -4.98 11.68 -13.97
CA LEU A 26 -5.84 12.05 -12.84
C LEU A 26 -6.96 13.02 -13.24
N ILE A 27 -6.86 13.66 -14.41
CA ILE A 27 -7.81 14.68 -14.86
C ILE A 27 -9.20 14.05 -15.05
N GLY A 28 -10.20 14.68 -14.43
CA GLY A 28 -11.61 14.28 -14.56
C GLY A 28 -12.03 13.10 -13.69
N LEU A 29 -11.13 12.55 -12.86
CA LEU A 29 -11.47 11.52 -11.88
C LEU A 29 -12.10 12.16 -10.65
N LYS A 30 -13.11 11.47 -10.08
CA LYS A 30 -13.73 11.87 -8.81
C LYS A 30 -12.93 11.30 -7.65
N PRO A 31 -12.65 12.06 -6.57
CA PRO A 31 -12.08 11.48 -5.37
C PRO A 31 -13.04 10.42 -4.79
N ILE A 32 -12.47 9.38 -4.18
CA ILE A 32 -13.18 8.41 -3.34
C ILE A 32 -12.32 8.07 -2.13
N THR A 33 -12.97 7.88 -0.99
CA THR A 33 -12.35 7.48 0.28
C THR A 33 -12.59 6.00 0.55
N LEU A 34 -11.84 5.41 1.47
CA LEU A 34 -12.02 4.02 1.88
C LEU A 34 -13.39 3.78 2.52
N ARG A 35 -13.94 4.77 3.25
CA ARG A 35 -15.31 4.72 3.80
C ARG A 35 -16.40 4.63 2.74
N GLU A 36 -16.20 5.23 1.58
CA GLU A 36 -17.18 5.23 0.47
C GLU A 36 -17.14 3.94 -0.35
N ILE A 37 -16.09 3.13 -0.20
CA ILE A 37 -15.94 1.84 -0.86
C ILE A 37 -16.71 0.78 -0.07
N ASP A 38 -17.68 0.12 -0.70
CA ASP A 38 -18.49 -0.95 -0.08
C ASP A 38 -17.62 -2.20 0.19
N PRO A 39 -17.30 -2.52 1.47
CA PRO A 39 -16.36 -3.59 1.83
C PRO A 39 -16.93 -4.99 1.64
N ARG A 40 -18.14 -5.12 1.08
CA ARG A 40 -18.83 -6.39 0.82
C ARG A 40 -18.86 -6.74 -0.66
N LYS A 41 -18.36 -5.86 -1.53
CA LYS A 41 -18.45 -6.01 -2.99
C LYS A 41 -17.08 -6.10 -3.63
N ASP A 42 -16.92 -7.14 -4.44
CA ASP A 42 -15.81 -7.29 -5.38
C ASP A 42 -16.08 -6.36 -6.57
N LYS A 43 -15.48 -5.15 -6.56
CA LYS A 43 -15.87 -4.05 -7.46
C LYS A 43 -14.71 -3.12 -7.82
N VAL A 44 -14.62 -2.78 -9.10
CA VAL A 44 -13.79 -1.67 -9.61
C VAL A 44 -14.60 -0.38 -9.62
N TYR A 45 -14.06 0.68 -9.03
CA TYR A 45 -14.69 2.00 -8.97
C TYR A 45 -14.20 2.87 -10.13
N ASN A 46 -14.75 2.63 -11.33
CA ASN A 46 -14.36 3.36 -12.54
C ASN A 46 -14.70 4.85 -12.48
N GLY A 47 -13.78 5.71 -12.94
CA GLY A 47 -13.91 7.17 -12.92
C GLY A 47 -13.54 7.79 -11.57
N TYR A 48 -12.94 7.02 -10.66
CA TYR A 48 -12.54 7.49 -9.34
C TYR A 48 -11.02 7.39 -9.12
N VAL A 49 -10.54 8.17 -8.15
CA VAL A 49 -9.18 8.11 -7.63
C VAL A 49 -9.20 8.03 -6.11
N LEU A 50 -8.46 7.07 -5.56
CA LEU A 50 -8.23 6.92 -4.14
C LEU A 50 -6.82 7.42 -3.79
N SER A 51 -6.72 8.45 -2.96
CA SER A 51 -5.46 9.03 -2.51
C SER A 51 -5.08 8.50 -1.14
N VAL A 52 -3.87 7.96 -1.00
CA VAL A 52 -3.45 7.28 0.24
C VAL A 52 -1.97 7.46 0.57
N THR A 53 -1.64 7.23 1.84
CA THR A 53 -0.28 7.15 2.37
C THR A 53 0.04 5.71 2.78
N ILE A 54 1.26 5.23 2.49
CA ILE A 54 1.74 3.95 3.01
C ILE A 54 2.12 4.11 4.48
N ILE A 55 1.45 3.37 5.37
CA ILE A 55 1.64 3.51 6.82
C ILE A 55 2.42 2.38 7.48
N GLU A 56 2.71 1.30 6.75
CA GLU A 56 3.45 0.15 7.26
C GLU A 56 4.53 -0.33 6.29
N GLU A 57 5.48 -1.11 6.82
CA GLU A 57 6.53 -1.72 6.02
C GLU A 57 5.94 -2.59 4.90
N ALA A 58 6.37 -2.32 3.67
CA ALA A 58 5.99 -3.11 2.52
C ALA A 58 6.73 -4.46 2.50
N TYR A 59 6.01 -5.53 2.19
CA TYR A 59 6.60 -6.85 2.02
C TYR A 59 6.32 -7.39 0.62
N SER A 60 7.36 -7.78 -0.10
CA SER A 60 7.23 -8.47 -1.38
C SER A 60 7.26 -9.97 -1.15
N TRP A 61 6.18 -10.66 -1.50
CA TRP A 61 6.16 -12.12 -1.58
C TRP A 61 5.42 -12.51 -2.86
N ILE A 62 6.09 -13.24 -3.75
CA ILE A 62 5.48 -13.65 -5.02
C ILE A 62 4.18 -14.39 -4.70
N PRO A 63 3.03 -13.89 -5.20
CA PRO A 63 2.87 -13.05 -6.40
C PRO A 63 2.56 -11.56 -6.17
N SER A 64 2.62 -11.04 -4.94
CA SER A 64 2.18 -9.68 -4.59
C SER A 64 3.16 -8.89 -3.72
N ILE A 65 3.12 -7.57 -3.84
CA ILE A 65 3.61 -6.66 -2.81
C ILE A 65 2.45 -6.36 -1.88
N HIS A 66 2.69 -6.46 -0.57
CA HIS A 66 1.74 -6.25 0.49
C HIS A 66 2.02 -4.92 1.17
N LEU A 67 0.99 -4.08 1.27
CA LEU A 67 1.03 -2.74 1.86
C LEU A 67 -0.14 -2.58 2.84
N VAL A 68 0.00 -1.66 3.79
CA VAL A 68 -1.13 -1.06 4.50
C VAL A 68 -1.15 0.42 4.13
N ILE A 69 -2.31 0.88 3.70
CA ILE A 69 -2.54 2.24 3.22
C ILE A 69 -3.58 2.93 4.08
N GLU A 70 -3.43 4.24 4.24
CA GLU A 70 -4.33 5.12 4.97
C GLU A 70 -4.81 6.25 4.07
N ASP A 71 -6.10 6.56 4.10
CA ASP A 71 -6.69 7.69 3.36
C ASP A 71 -6.73 8.98 4.19
N GLU A 72 -7.30 10.05 3.62
CA GLU A 72 -7.41 11.36 4.28
C GLU A 72 -8.32 11.37 5.53
N ASN A 73 -9.13 10.33 5.74
CA ASN A 73 -10.02 10.20 6.90
C ASN A 73 -9.44 9.30 8.00
N PHE A 74 -8.15 8.93 7.86
CA PHE A 74 -7.45 7.99 8.74
C PHE A 74 -8.05 6.57 8.72
N ASP A 75 -8.79 6.23 7.66
CA ASP A 75 -9.24 4.86 7.46
C ASP A 75 -8.11 4.06 6.83
N CYS A 76 -7.95 2.82 7.28
CA CYS A 76 -6.85 1.96 6.87
C CYS A 76 -7.38 0.73 6.12
N GLU A 77 -6.68 0.34 5.06
CA GLU A 77 -6.96 -0.91 4.36
C GLU A 77 -5.67 -1.57 3.86
N ARG A 78 -5.71 -2.89 3.68
CA ARG A 78 -4.62 -3.62 3.05
C ARG A 78 -4.65 -3.39 1.55
N MET A 79 -3.48 -3.25 0.96
CA MET A 79 -3.33 -3.17 -0.48
C MET A 79 -2.37 -4.24 -0.99
N LEU A 80 -2.75 -4.89 -2.09
CA LEU A 80 -1.95 -5.92 -2.75
C LEU A 80 -1.69 -5.51 -4.20
N VAL A 81 -0.41 -5.34 -4.55
CA VAL A 81 0.04 -5.02 -5.91
C VAL A 81 0.55 -6.29 -6.58
N TYR A 82 -0.05 -6.65 -7.70
CA TYR A 82 0.28 -7.82 -8.50
C TYR A 82 0.98 -7.42 -9.81
N SER A 83 1.41 -8.43 -10.58
CA SER A 83 1.92 -8.26 -11.94
C SER A 83 3.15 -7.34 -12.06
N PHE A 84 3.94 -7.20 -10.99
CA PHE A 84 5.24 -6.54 -11.04
C PHE A 84 6.33 -7.53 -11.47
N PRO A 85 7.40 -7.08 -12.18
CA PRO A 85 8.53 -7.95 -12.50
C PRO A 85 9.19 -8.46 -11.22
N LYS A 86 9.41 -9.78 -11.12
CA LYS A 86 9.86 -10.45 -9.88
C LYS A 86 11.15 -9.83 -9.34
N GLU A 87 12.09 -9.56 -10.23
CA GLU A 87 13.39 -8.94 -9.95
C GLU A 87 13.29 -7.51 -9.42
N GLN A 88 12.15 -6.83 -9.60
CA GLN A 88 11.93 -5.47 -9.11
C GLN A 88 11.28 -5.43 -7.73
N GLY A 89 10.80 -6.55 -7.18
CA GLY A 89 10.07 -6.57 -5.91
C GLY A 89 10.83 -5.92 -4.76
N GLU A 90 12.10 -6.28 -4.58
CA GLU A 90 12.97 -5.71 -3.53
C GLU A 90 13.24 -4.22 -3.74
N TYR A 91 13.47 -3.81 -4.99
CA TYR A 91 13.65 -2.40 -5.33
C TYR A 91 12.38 -1.59 -5.01
N LEU A 92 11.21 -2.09 -5.42
CA LEU A 92 9.94 -1.42 -5.20
C LEU A 92 9.66 -1.20 -3.71
N ILE A 93 9.82 -2.22 -2.87
CA ILE A 93 9.55 -2.08 -1.42
C ILE A 93 10.61 -1.26 -0.68
N SER A 94 11.85 -1.19 -1.19
CA SER A 94 12.94 -0.46 -0.52
C SER A 94 13.12 0.97 -0.99
N LYS A 95 12.58 1.35 -2.16
CA LYS A 95 12.78 2.66 -2.78
C LYS A 95 11.51 3.42 -3.11
N LEU A 96 10.42 2.73 -3.44
CA LEU A 96 9.21 3.39 -3.95
C LEU A 96 8.06 3.28 -2.95
N TYR A 97 7.74 2.07 -2.53
CA TYR A 97 6.66 1.75 -1.60
C TYR A 97 7.14 1.78 -0.15
N THR A 98 7.77 2.88 0.24
CA THR A 98 8.27 3.09 1.60
C THR A 98 7.23 3.77 2.49
N ILE A 99 7.36 3.60 3.80
CA ILE A 99 6.53 4.30 4.79
C ILE A 99 6.54 5.81 4.55
N GLY A 100 5.37 6.42 4.62
CA GLY A 100 5.14 7.84 4.38
C GLY A 100 5.01 8.22 2.90
N SER A 101 5.29 7.30 1.97
CA SER A 101 5.09 7.56 0.54
C SER A 101 3.60 7.73 0.25
N LYS A 102 3.26 8.75 -0.54
CA LYS A 102 1.89 9.05 -0.96
C LYS A 102 1.66 8.59 -2.39
N MET A 103 0.45 8.11 -2.68
CA MET A 103 0.08 7.68 -4.01
C MET A 103 -1.40 7.89 -4.31
N HIS A 104 -1.72 7.86 -5.59
CA HIS A 104 -3.07 7.86 -6.12
C HIS A 104 -3.33 6.55 -6.84
N ILE A 105 -4.44 5.89 -6.51
CA ILE A 105 -4.90 4.65 -7.12
C ILE A 105 -6.08 4.98 -8.01
N ILE A 106 -5.86 4.90 -9.31
CA ILE A 106 -6.85 5.16 -10.34
C ILE A 106 -7.77 3.93 -10.48
N ASN A 107 -9.07 4.20 -10.57
CA ASN A 107 -10.10 3.16 -10.66
C ASN A 107 -9.89 2.06 -9.61
N PRO A 108 -9.90 2.40 -8.31
CA PRO A 108 -9.51 1.47 -7.26
C PRO A 108 -10.37 0.21 -7.32
N TYR A 109 -9.73 -0.95 -7.19
CA TYR A 109 -10.39 -2.24 -7.22
C TYR A 109 -10.40 -2.83 -5.82
N LEU A 110 -11.59 -2.88 -5.19
CA LEU A 110 -11.77 -3.60 -3.94
C LEU A 110 -12.10 -5.06 -4.22
N ARG A 111 -11.37 -5.97 -3.57
CA ARG A 111 -11.60 -7.41 -3.64
C ARG A 111 -11.71 -8.00 -2.24
N ILE A 112 -12.61 -8.97 -2.08
CA ILE A 112 -12.71 -9.77 -0.85
C ILE A 112 -11.72 -10.94 -0.96
N GLY A 113 -10.80 -11.01 -0.01
CA GLY A 113 -9.81 -12.08 0.07
C GLY A 113 -10.48 -13.45 0.19
N ALA A 114 -10.06 -14.42 -0.63
CA ALA A 114 -10.71 -15.74 -0.65
C ALA A 114 -10.40 -16.60 0.58
N GLY A 115 -9.29 -16.33 1.28
CA GLY A 115 -8.86 -17.09 2.45
C GLY A 115 -9.35 -16.49 3.77
N ASP A 116 -9.31 -15.17 3.91
CA ASP A 116 -9.61 -14.47 5.16
C ASP A 116 -10.94 -13.71 5.13
N MET A 117 -11.63 -13.69 3.99
CA MET A 117 -12.90 -12.99 3.77
C MET A 117 -12.85 -11.49 4.09
N LYS A 118 -11.65 -10.89 4.07
CA LYS A 118 -11.47 -9.48 4.39
C LYS A 118 -11.33 -8.64 3.12
N PRO A 119 -11.81 -7.39 3.15
CA PRO A 119 -11.56 -6.43 2.07
C PRO A 119 -10.06 -6.21 1.86
N THR A 120 -9.70 -5.80 0.65
CA THR A 120 -8.34 -5.48 0.21
C THR A 120 -8.41 -4.65 -1.06
N VAL A 121 -7.64 -3.57 -1.13
CA VAL A 121 -7.42 -2.83 -2.38
C VAL A 121 -6.45 -3.64 -3.24
N ARG A 122 -6.94 -4.19 -4.35
CA ARG A 122 -6.15 -4.97 -5.30
C ARG A 122 -5.70 -4.07 -6.44
N VAL A 123 -4.42 -4.14 -6.78
CA VAL A 123 -3.88 -3.52 -7.99
C VAL A 123 -3.30 -4.60 -8.89
N ASP A 124 -3.88 -4.78 -10.08
CA ASP A 124 -3.40 -5.75 -11.07
C ASP A 124 -2.51 -5.14 -12.15
N ASP A 125 -2.60 -3.81 -12.31
CA ASP A 125 -1.83 -3.02 -13.28
C ASP A 125 -1.17 -1.84 -12.54
N CYS A 126 0.15 -1.89 -12.40
CA CYS A 126 0.92 -0.84 -11.73
C CYS A 126 0.77 0.54 -12.38
N SER A 127 0.37 0.63 -13.66
CA SER A 127 0.10 1.92 -14.31
C SER A 127 -1.14 2.65 -13.75
N SER A 128 -1.98 1.96 -12.97
CA SER A 128 -3.06 2.58 -12.21
C SER A 128 -2.59 3.29 -10.93
N ILE A 129 -1.32 3.14 -10.55
CA ILE A 129 -0.71 3.83 -9.41
C ILE A 129 0.06 5.03 -9.93
N VAL A 130 -0.23 6.20 -9.38
CA VAL A 130 0.56 7.42 -9.56
C VAL A 130 1.19 7.79 -8.23
N MET A 131 2.49 7.58 -8.09
CA MET A 131 3.24 8.01 -6.91
C MET A 131 3.36 9.53 -6.88
N GLN A 132 3.19 10.13 -5.71
CA GLN A 132 3.59 11.52 -5.51
C GLN A 132 5.11 11.63 -5.46
N SER A 133 5.64 12.84 -5.63
CA SER A 133 7.09 13.07 -5.58
C SER A 133 7.67 12.76 -4.20
N GLU A 134 8.95 12.38 -4.16
CA GLU A 134 9.66 12.10 -2.90
C GLU A 134 9.65 13.28 -1.92
N SER A 135 9.49 14.52 -2.41
CA SER A 135 9.34 15.71 -1.58
C SER A 135 8.04 15.75 -0.77
N GLU A 136 7.00 15.05 -1.23
CA GLU A 136 5.70 14.94 -0.56
C GLU A 136 5.66 13.82 0.48
N ARG A 137 6.71 12.98 0.52
CA ARG A 137 6.82 11.87 1.48
C ARG A 137 6.88 12.41 2.89
N ILE A 138 6.16 11.77 3.80
CA ILE A 138 6.25 12.06 5.23
C ILE A 138 7.59 11.53 5.77
N LEU A 139 8.57 12.42 5.92
CA LEU A 139 9.90 12.07 6.40
C LEU A 139 9.87 11.63 7.87
N ASN A 140 10.58 10.53 8.16
CA ASN A 140 10.64 9.93 9.50
C ASN A 140 9.24 9.83 10.12
N MET A 141 8.30 9.25 9.40
CA MET A 141 6.92 9.14 9.87
C MET A 141 6.86 8.31 11.15
N CYS A 142 6.12 8.81 12.15
CA CYS A 142 5.89 8.08 13.39
C CYS A 142 5.09 6.81 13.10
N ARG A 143 5.63 5.65 13.50
CA ARG A 143 4.96 4.36 13.28
C ARG A 143 3.64 4.22 14.04
N TYR A 144 3.46 4.98 15.13
CA TYR A 144 2.25 4.88 15.95
C TYR A 144 1.16 5.87 15.54
N CYS A 145 1.51 7.14 15.32
CA CYS A 145 0.53 8.21 15.11
C CYS A 145 0.62 8.87 13.73
N CYS A 146 1.42 8.32 12.81
CA CYS A 146 1.59 8.79 11.43
C CYS A 146 2.11 10.23 11.26
N GLU A 147 2.42 10.95 12.35
CA GLU A 147 2.97 12.31 12.30
C GLU A 147 4.38 12.36 11.71
N ALA A 148 4.70 13.49 11.09
CA ALA A 148 5.99 13.73 10.46
C ALA A 148 7.13 13.96 11.47
N ASN A 149 8.37 13.87 10.99
CA ASN A 149 9.58 14.33 11.68
C ASN A 149 9.81 13.68 13.06
N ALA A 150 9.48 12.40 13.20
CA ALA A 150 9.77 11.67 14.42
C ALA A 150 11.28 11.59 14.68
N SER A 151 11.68 12.06 15.86
CA SER A 151 13.10 12.22 16.23
C SER A 151 13.70 10.98 16.92
N LYS A 152 12.87 10.05 17.38
CA LYS A 152 13.31 8.82 18.05
C LYS A 152 13.24 7.66 17.08
N VAL A 153 14.15 6.72 17.24
CA VAL A 153 14.18 5.48 16.46
C VAL A 153 14.21 4.27 17.40
N CYS A 154 13.59 3.17 16.99
CA CYS A 154 13.68 1.90 17.71
C CYS A 154 15.15 1.49 17.82
N SER A 155 15.67 1.37 19.05
CA SER A 155 17.06 1.00 19.28
C SER A 155 17.44 -0.37 18.70
N ARG A 156 16.45 -1.26 18.55
CA ARG A 156 16.65 -2.63 18.07
C ARG A 156 16.68 -2.74 16.54
N CYS A 157 15.64 -2.28 15.85
CA CYS A 157 15.56 -2.42 14.39
C CYS A 157 16.15 -1.24 13.62
N GLN A 158 16.27 -0.07 14.26
CA GLN A 158 16.75 1.19 13.64
C GLN A 158 15.92 1.62 12.41
N GLN A 159 14.67 1.14 12.30
CA GLN A 159 13.77 1.39 11.16
C GLN A 159 12.48 2.08 11.57
N ALA A 160 11.91 1.73 12.73
CA ALA A 160 10.69 2.36 13.22
C ALA A 160 11.00 3.68 13.92
N HIS A 161 10.34 4.77 13.50
CA HIS A 161 10.48 6.09 14.09
C HIS A 161 9.30 6.44 15.02
N TYR A 162 9.55 7.25 16.04
CA TYR A 162 8.54 7.68 17.01
C TYR A 162 8.70 9.14 17.42
N CYS A 163 7.60 9.88 17.51
CA CYS A 163 7.61 11.25 18.05
C CYS A 163 7.98 11.27 19.54
N SER A 164 7.54 10.26 20.29
CA SER A 164 7.71 10.18 21.74
C SER A 164 7.97 8.76 22.24
N LYS A 165 8.43 8.65 23.49
CA LYS A 165 8.56 7.36 24.19
C LYS A 165 7.20 6.67 24.35
N GLU A 166 6.14 7.45 24.50
CA GLU A 166 4.77 6.94 24.60
C GLU A 166 4.33 6.29 23.29
N CYS A 167 4.55 6.94 22.14
CA CYS A 167 4.28 6.35 20.83
C CYS A 167 5.01 5.00 20.65
N GLN A 168 6.28 4.93 21.07
CA GLN A 168 7.04 3.68 21.02
C GLN A 168 6.45 2.58 21.93
N ILE A 169 6.03 2.93 23.15
CA ILE A 169 5.40 1.99 24.08
C ILE A 169 4.07 1.49 23.52
N ASN A 170 3.27 2.39 22.95
CA ASN A 170 1.96 2.07 22.40
C ASN A 170 2.09 1.20 21.15
N ASP A 171 3.01 1.52 20.24
CA ASP A 171 3.32 0.66 19.09
C ASP A 171 3.75 -0.75 19.56
N TRP A 172 4.64 -0.82 20.55
CA TRP A 172 5.09 -2.11 21.10
C TRP A 172 3.96 -2.96 21.70
N LYS A 173 3.04 -2.33 22.44
CA LYS A 173 1.97 -3.01 23.20
C LYS A 173 0.71 -3.22 22.39
N LEU A 174 0.28 -2.23 21.63
CA LEU A 174 -1.00 -2.17 20.92
C LEU A 174 -0.84 -2.67 19.49
N TYR A 175 0.07 -2.08 18.71
CA TYR A 175 0.31 -2.45 17.30
C TYR A 175 1.31 -3.59 17.12
N LYS A 176 1.83 -4.11 18.25
CA LYS A 176 2.61 -5.35 18.34
C LYS A 176 3.90 -5.30 17.51
N HIS A 177 4.56 -4.15 17.41
CA HIS A 177 5.87 -4.03 16.74
C HIS A 177 6.88 -5.10 17.20
N LYS A 178 6.79 -5.55 18.45
CA LYS A 178 7.59 -6.66 18.99
C LYS A 178 7.59 -7.95 18.13
N LEU A 179 6.54 -8.20 17.36
CA LEU A 179 6.39 -9.39 16.51
C LEU A 179 7.19 -9.30 15.20
N ILE A 180 7.48 -8.08 14.77
CA ILE A 180 8.12 -7.77 13.48
C ILE A 180 9.46 -7.04 13.65
N CYS A 181 9.78 -6.59 14.86
CA CYS A 181 11.05 -5.96 15.20
C CYS A 181 12.21 -6.96 15.06
N LYS A 182 13.01 -6.79 13.99
CA LYS A 182 14.21 -7.58 13.71
C LYS A 182 15.46 -6.75 13.99
N ASN A 183 16.52 -7.38 14.50
CA ASN A 183 17.81 -6.71 14.65
C ASN A 183 18.32 -6.32 13.26
N LYS A 184 18.97 -5.17 13.17
CA LYS A 184 19.67 -4.73 11.96
C LYS A 184 20.93 -5.55 11.74
#